data_AF-A0A9W7E1X9-F1
#
_entry.id   AF-A0A9W7E1X9-F1
#
_cell.length_a   1.000
_cell.length_b   1.000
_cell.length_c   1.000
_cell.angle_alpha   90.00
_cell.angle_beta   90.00
_cell.angle_gamma   90.00
#
_symmetry.space_group_name_H-M   'P 1'
#
loop_
_entity.id
_entity.type
_entity.pdbx_description
1 polymer ?
#
loop_
_entity_poly.entity_id
_entity_poly.type
_entity_poly.pdbx_seq_one_letter_code
_entity_poly.pdbx_strand_id
1 'polypeptide(L)'
;MPKRNSPNPVHKRKNVAKHILAASSKPRTAVTGDDDAMNAKGGDDVDANKEEEKVVIKKKKRREANKHTKPPSEASNYLITWSMKNKGEPSPWKFNKNTQSWLLRHMYNDSLVSKSTFKTLLEYSVGLGGKSKGQKLEESKSLIEKYKEWEKTQEDEEEEKEEDEEVKYDGHNFEKCGGKTKRKVYKRARLMFDVLKK
;
A
#
# COMPACT_ATOMS: atom_id res chain seq x y z
N MET A 1 -52.86 -10.80 16.08
CA MET A 1 -51.41 -11.03 15.94
C MET A 1 -51.07 -11.34 14.48
N PRO A 2 -50.49 -10.42 13.70
CA PRO A 2 -50.02 -10.73 12.36
C PRO A 2 -48.57 -11.26 12.37
N LYS A 3 -48.36 -12.34 11.61
CA LYS A 3 -47.09 -13.06 11.45
C LYS A 3 -46.10 -12.25 10.61
N ARG A 4 -44.83 -12.31 11.02
CA ARG A 4 -43.62 -11.86 10.31
C ARG A 4 -43.52 -12.52 8.94
N ASN A 5 -43.18 -11.75 7.89
CA ASN A 5 -42.22 -12.22 6.89
C ASN A 5 -41.51 -11.06 6.19
N SER A 6 -40.19 -11.19 6.10
CA SER A 6 -39.22 -10.20 5.62
C SER A 6 -38.89 -10.46 4.14
N PRO A 7 -38.75 -9.44 3.27
CA PRO A 7 -38.18 -9.64 1.94
C PRO A 7 -36.65 -9.57 1.99
N ASN A 8 -36.02 -10.71 1.71
CA ASN A 8 -34.58 -10.90 1.58
C ASN A 8 -34.05 -10.29 0.26
N PRO A 9 -33.07 -9.37 0.26
CA PRO A 9 -32.53 -8.82 -0.99
C PRO A 9 -31.55 -9.81 -1.66
N VAL A 10 -32.02 -10.37 -2.77
CA VAL A 10 -31.26 -11.25 -3.68
C VAL A 10 -30.01 -10.53 -4.22
N HIS A 11 -28.83 -11.09 -3.93
CA HIS A 11 -27.57 -10.65 -4.50
C HIS A 11 -27.53 -10.87 -6.02
N LYS A 12 -27.58 -9.79 -6.80
CA LYS A 12 -27.29 -9.81 -8.25
C LYS A 12 -25.79 -10.05 -8.48
N ARG A 13 -25.42 -11.30 -8.79
CA ARG A 13 -24.08 -11.65 -9.27
C ARG A 13 -23.91 -11.14 -10.71
N LYS A 14 -22.86 -10.36 -10.94
CA LYS A 14 -22.51 -9.78 -12.23
C LYS A 14 -21.79 -10.80 -13.12
N ASN A 15 -22.09 -10.72 -14.41
CA ASN A 15 -21.67 -11.60 -15.50
C ASN A 15 -20.16 -11.83 -15.59
N VAL A 16 -19.75 -13.10 -15.73
CA VAL A 16 -18.41 -13.49 -16.19
C VAL A 16 -18.52 -13.87 -17.66
N ALA A 17 -17.70 -13.25 -18.50
CA ALA A 17 -17.67 -13.47 -19.94
C ALA A 17 -17.23 -14.90 -20.27
N LYS A 18 -18.04 -15.59 -21.07
CA LYS A 18 -17.73 -16.86 -21.74
C LYS A 18 -17.25 -16.54 -23.15
N HIS A 19 -15.97 -16.77 -23.44
CA HIS A 19 -15.43 -17.03 -24.77
C HIS A 19 -14.04 -17.62 -24.48
N ILE A 20 -13.77 -18.90 -24.74
CA ILE A 20 -13.30 -19.41 -26.03
C ILE A 20 -13.81 -20.87 -26.19
N LEU A 21 -14.72 -21.08 -27.13
CA LEU A 21 -14.94 -22.32 -27.89
C LEU A 21 -14.24 -22.07 -29.25
N ALA A 22 -13.67 -22.99 -30.02
CA ALA A 22 -13.35 -24.40 -29.93
C ALA A 22 -12.52 -24.71 -31.19
N ALA A 23 -11.61 -25.67 -31.13
CA ALA A 23 -11.19 -26.49 -32.28
C ALA A 23 -10.72 -27.82 -31.67
N SER A 24 -11.58 -28.86 -31.66
CA SER A 24 -11.68 -29.89 -32.72
C SER A 24 -10.29 -30.53 -32.93
N SER A 25 -9.99 -31.80 -32.64
CA SER A 25 -10.77 -33.02 -32.43
C SER A 25 -9.87 -34.04 -31.69
N LYS A 26 -10.48 -34.97 -30.93
CA LYS A 26 -9.81 -36.21 -30.46
C LYS A 26 -9.89 -37.26 -31.59
N PRO A 27 -8.95 -38.22 -31.68
CA PRO A 27 -9.11 -39.47 -30.93
C PRO A 27 -7.83 -39.98 -30.24
N ARG A 28 -8.03 -41.05 -29.46
CA ARG A 28 -7.17 -41.65 -28.44
C ARG A 28 -6.31 -42.79 -29.03
N THR A 29 -5.07 -42.95 -28.56
CA THR A 29 -4.30 -44.23 -28.43
C THR A 29 -3.19 -43.98 -27.39
N ALA A 30 -3.20 -44.62 -26.21
CA ALA A 30 -2.59 -45.91 -25.88
C ALA A 30 -1.04 -45.94 -25.95
N VAL A 31 -0.44 -46.28 -24.80
CA VAL A 31 0.74 -47.13 -24.57
C VAL A 31 2.18 -46.57 -24.77
N THR A 32 2.96 -46.69 -23.68
CA THR A 32 4.41 -46.97 -23.51
C THR A 32 5.50 -46.15 -24.20
N GLY A 33 6.57 -45.93 -23.44
CA GLY A 33 7.92 -46.29 -23.91
C GLY A 33 8.87 -45.14 -24.13
N ASP A 34 10.07 -45.35 -23.58
CA ASP A 34 11.27 -44.54 -23.55
C ASP A 34 11.88 -44.17 -24.93
N ASP A 35 12.92 -43.33 -24.84
CA ASP A 35 14.08 -43.16 -25.74
C ASP A 35 14.07 -42.10 -26.87
N ASP A 36 14.99 -41.15 -26.65
CA ASP A 36 16.07 -40.70 -27.53
C ASP A 36 15.87 -39.71 -28.72
N ALA A 37 16.93 -38.90 -28.85
CA ALA A 37 17.51 -38.30 -30.05
C ALA A 37 16.80 -37.17 -30.83
N MET A 38 17.34 -35.96 -30.62
CA MET A 38 18.04 -35.13 -31.63
C MET A 38 17.32 -34.52 -32.86
N ASN A 39 17.37 -33.18 -32.87
CA ASN A 39 17.97 -32.32 -33.91
C ASN A 39 17.09 -31.64 -35.00
N ALA A 40 17.46 -30.35 -35.21
CA ALA A 40 17.46 -29.55 -36.44
C ALA A 40 16.30 -28.59 -36.80
N LYS A 41 16.59 -27.30 -36.53
CA LYS A 41 16.64 -26.12 -37.45
C LYS A 41 15.37 -25.53 -38.11
N GLY A 42 15.33 -24.19 -38.03
CA GLY A 42 14.54 -23.23 -38.83
C GLY A 42 13.49 -22.53 -37.96
N GLY A 43 13.61 -21.27 -37.54
CA GLY A 43 14.02 -20.08 -38.27
C GLY A 43 12.76 -19.28 -38.63
N ASP A 44 12.35 -18.33 -37.80
CA ASP A 44 11.84 -17.01 -38.21
C ASP A 44 11.53 -16.13 -36.99
N ASP A 45 11.73 -14.85 -37.21
CA ASP A 45 11.99 -13.78 -36.26
C ASP A 45 10.69 -13.06 -35.84
N VAL A 46 10.80 -12.17 -34.85
CA VAL A 46 9.84 -11.09 -34.49
C VAL A 46 8.58 -11.40 -33.65
N ASP A 47 8.61 -10.89 -32.40
CA ASP A 47 7.56 -10.10 -31.69
C ASP A 47 7.39 -10.49 -30.20
N ALA A 48 8.47 -10.38 -29.43
CA ALA A 48 8.47 -10.52 -27.96
C ALA A 48 8.50 -9.17 -27.21
N ASN A 49 8.07 -8.06 -27.85
CA ASN A 49 8.24 -6.71 -27.28
C ASN A 49 6.95 -5.87 -27.21
N LYS A 50 5.77 -6.51 -27.19
CA LYS A 50 4.47 -5.81 -27.17
C LYS A 50 3.63 -6.05 -25.90
N GLU A 51 4.02 -7.02 -25.07
CA GLU A 51 3.28 -7.35 -23.85
C GLU A 51 3.83 -6.64 -22.60
N GLU A 52 5.14 -6.33 -22.56
CA GLU A 52 5.75 -5.69 -21.39
C GLU A 52 5.32 -4.23 -21.23
N GLU A 53 5.18 -3.50 -22.34
CA GLU A 53 4.78 -2.10 -22.33
C GLU A 53 3.34 -1.91 -21.80
N LYS A 54 2.42 -2.82 -22.16
CA LYS A 54 1.02 -2.75 -21.72
C LYS A 54 0.85 -3.05 -20.23
N VAL A 55 1.73 -3.86 -19.63
CA VAL A 55 1.71 -4.15 -18.18
C VAL A 55 2.24 -2.96 -17.37
N VAL A 56 3.28 -2.29 -17.86
CA VAL A 56 3.86 -1.09 -17.22
C VAL A 56 2.91 0.10 -17.30
N ILE A 57 2.26 0.32 -18.45
CA ILE A 57 1.27 1.40 -18.64
C ILE A 57 0.04 1.17 -17.75
N LYS A 58 -0.47 -0.08 -17.62
CA LYS A 58 -1.58 -0.39 -16.70
C LYS A 58 -1.19 -0.17 -15.23
N LYS A 59 0.05 -0.46 -14.82
CA LYS A 59 0.55 -0.17 -13.47
C LYS A 59 0.67 1.34 -13.20
N LYS A 60 1.10 2.13 -14.19
CA LYS A 60 1.17 3.61 -14.07
C LYS A 60 -0.22 4.26 -14.03
N LYS A 61 -1.15 3.86 -14.92
CA LYS A 61 -2.52 4.41 -14.94
C LYS A 61 -3.34 4.11 -13.68
N ARG A 62 -3.04 3.01 -12.98
CA ARG A 62 -3.70 2.65 -11.71
C ARG A 62 -3.20 3.48 -10.51
N ARG A 63 -2.05 4.16 -10.63
CA ARG A 63 -1.51 5.04 -9.60
C ARG A 63 -2.10 6.45 -9.65
N GLU A 64 -2.51 6.92 -10.82
CA GLU A 64 -3.03 8.28 -11.02
C GLU A 64 -4.56 8.41 -10.80
N ALA A 65 -5.30 7.30 -10.81
CA ALA A 65 -6.77 7.31 -10.82
C ALA A 65 -7.45 7.02 -9.46
N ASN A 66 -6.78 7.28 -8.33
CA ASN A 66 -7.43 7.16 -7.01
C ASN A 66 -7.34 8.46 -6.21
N LYS A 67 -7.89 9.55 -6.76
CA LYS A 67 -8.07 10.84 -6.07
C LYS A 67 -9.21 10.82 -5.03
N HIS A 68 -9.72 9.64 -4.67
CA HIS A 68 -10.57 9.48 -3.49
C HIS A 68 -9.68 9.22 -2.27
N THR A 69 -8.87 10.22 -1.92
CA THR A 69 -8.22 10.26 -0.62
C THR A 69 -9.31 10.48 0.41
N LYS A 70 -9.40 9.59 1.40
CA LYS A 70 -10.32 9.78 2.52
C LYS A 70 -10.00 11.12 3.19
N PRO A 71 -11.01 11.88 3.65
CA PRO A 71 -10.73 13.12 4.37
C PRO A 71 -9.92 12.78 5.64
N PRO A 72 -8.87 13.55 5.98
CA PRO A 72 -8.10 13.38 7.21
C PRO A 72 -8.98 13.26 8.47
N SER A 73 -10.10 13.99 8.49
CA SER A 73 -11.13 13.93 9.54
C SER A 73 -11.68 12.52 9.76
N GLU A 74 -11.99 11.76 8.71
CA GLU A 74 -12.51 10.38 8.84
C GLU A 74 -11.45 9.46 9.47
N ALA A 75 -10.18 9.66 9.12
CA ALA A 75 -9.08 8.89 9.66
C ALA A 75 -8.82 9.19 11.14
N SER A 76 -8.92 10.46 11.54
CA SER A 76 -8.87 10.87 12.94
C SER A 76 -10.04 10.30 13.74
N ASN A 77 -11.28 10.39 13.22
CA ASN A 77 -12.47 9.85 13.88
C ASN A 77 -12.40 8.33 14.06
N TYR A 78 -11.83 7.62 13.09
CA TYR A 78 -11.58 6.18 13.21
C TYR A 78 -10.67 5.83 14.39
N LEU A 79 -9.61 6.61 14.61
CA LEU A 79 -8.69 6.41 15.74
C LEU A 79 -9.30 6.85 17.07
N ILE A 80 -10.11 7.92 17.08
CA ILE A 80 -10.83 8.36 18.28
C ILE A 80 -11.79 7.25 18.74
N THR A 81 -12.67 6.77 17.86
CA THR A 81 -13.61 5.69 18.18
C THR A 81 -12.91 4.40 18.58
N TRP A 82 -11.76 4.07 17.94
CA TRP A 82 -10.91 2.96 18.37
C TRP A 82 -10.40 3.16 19.81
N SER A 83 -9.88 4.34 20.12
CA SER A 83 -9.30 4.64 21.44
C SER A 83 -10.36 4.58 22.55
N MET A 84 -11.58 5.07 22.29
CA MET A 84 -12.71 4.97 23.21
C MET A 84 -13.03 3.49 23.50
N LYS A 85 -13.15 2.67 22.46
CA LYS A 85 -13.34 1.22 22.60
C LYS A 85 -12.21 0.57 23.42
N ASN A 86 -10.96 0.96 23.16
CA ASN A 86 -9.80 0.41 23.85
C ASN A 86 -9.76 0.81 25.34
N LYS A 87 -10.37 1.95 25.70
CA LYS A 87 -10.55 2.42 27.08
C LYS A 87 -11.78 1.84 27.78
N GLY A 88 -12.57 1.01 27.11
CA GLY A 88 -13.80 0.42 27.67
C GLY A 88 -15.03 1.31 27.58
N GLU A 89 -14.96 2.43 26.85
CA GLU A 89 -16.10 3.33 26.63
C GLU A 89 -17.02 2.79 25.51
N PRO A 90 -18.34 3.07 25.58
CA PRO A 90 -19.26 2.73 24.50
C PRO A 90 -18.83 3.45 23.22
N SER A 91 -18.56 2.68 22.16
CA SER A 91 -18.05 3.20 20.90
C SER A 91 -18.61 2.42 19.72
N PRO A 92 -19.07 3.09 18.64
CA PRO A 92 -19.50 2.44 17.41
C PRO A 92 -18.31 1.94 16.55
N TRP A 93 -17.15 1.69 17.16
CA TRP A 93 -15.94 1.35 16.42
C TRP A 93 -16.10 0.03 15.67
N LYS A 94 -15.80 0.11 14.38
CA LYS A 94 -15.75 -1.02 13.45
C LYS A 94 -14.43 -0.97 12.72
N PHE A 95 -13.80 -2.13 12.57
CA PHE A 95 -12.58 -2.25 11.76
C PHE A 95 -12.86 -1.83 10.31
N ASN A 96 -12.05 -0.88 9.81
CA ASN A 96 -12.13 -0.36 8.45
C ASN A 96 -10.77 -0.46 7.79
N LYS A 97 -10.55 -1.54 7.02
CA LYS A 97 -9.29 -1.82 6.34
C LYS A 97 -8.83 -0.67 5.44
N ASN A 98 -9.75 0.03 4.79
CA ASN A 98 -9.40 1.14 3.89
C ASN A 98 -8.88 2.34 4.68
N THR A 99 -9.49 2.66 5.82
CA THR A 99 -9.01 3.74 6.70
C THR A 99 -7.69 3.37 7.35
N GLN A 100 -7.54 2.13 7.82
CA GLN A 100 -6.28 1.63 8.35
C GLN A 100 -5.14 1.73 7.32
N SER A 101 -5.38 1.24 6.10
CA SER A 101 -4.38 1.30 5.02
C SER A 101 -4.02 2.75 4.65
N TRP A 102 -4.99 3.66 4.67
CA TRP A 102 -4.77 5.08 4.44
C TRP A 102 -3.89 5.71 5.54
N LEU A 103 -4.23 5.46 6.82
CA LEU A 103 -3.45 5.94 7.97
C LEU A 103 -2.00 5.48 7.90
N LEU A 104 -1.77 4.19 7.65
CA LEU A 104 -0.43 3.63 7.56
C LEU A 104 0.38 4.19 6.38
N ARG A 105 -0.26 4.63 5.30
CA ARG A 105 0.43 5.25 4.15
C ARG A 105 0.80 6.70 4.42
N HIS A 106 -0.01 7.42 5.18
CA HIS A 106 0.13 8.88 5.36
C HIS A 106 0.59 9.30 6.76
N MET A 107 0.90 8.34 7.64
CA MET A 107 1.34 8.58 9.02
C MET A 107 2.55 9.51 9.15
N TYR A 108 3.44 9.53 8.16
CA TYR A 108 4.63 10.39 8.17
C TYR A 108 4.34 11.82 7.70
N ASN A 109 3.18 12.07 7.09
CA ASN A 109 2.79 13.39 6.62
C ASN A 109 2.03 14.14 7.74
N ASP A 110 2.63 15.26 8.18
CA ASP A 110 2.09 16.10 9.27
C ASP A 110 0.81 16.84 8.91
N SER A 111 0.62 17.16 7.62
CA SER A 111 -0.60 17.83 7.14
C SER A 111 -1.81 16.89 7.03
N LEU A 112 -1.57 15.60 6.76
CA LEU A 112 -2.64 14.60 6.63
C LEU A 112 -2.96 13.92 7.95
N VAL A 113 -1.96 13.74 8.80
CA VAL A 113 -2.12 13.12 10.12
C VAL A 113 -1.57 14.10 11.14
N SER A 114 -2.46 14.76 11.87
CA SER A 114 -2.07 15.70 12.92
C SER A 114 -1.27 14.99 14.02
N LYS A 115 -0.47 15.75 14.78
CA LYS A 115 0.36 15.21 15.88
C LYS A 115 -0.45 14.42 16.91
N SER A 116 -1.66 14.86 17.26
CA SER A 116 -2.56 14.16 18.18
C SER A 116 -3.02 12.82 17.60
N THR A 117 -3.48 12.84 16.35
CA THR A 117 -3.89 11.63 15.62
C THR A 117 -2.74 10.63 15.50
N PHE A 118 -1.53 11.12 15.22
CA PHE A 118 -0.33 10.29 15.12
C PHE A 118 -0.01 9.59 16.45
N LYS A 119 -0.17 10.26 17.59
CA LYS A 119 0.03 9.64 18.91
C LYS A 119 -0.92 8.46 19.13
N THR A 120 -2.22 8.63 18.84
CA THR A 120 -3.19 7.53 18.93
C THR A 120 -2.89 6.43 17.92
N LEU A 121 -2.37 6.79 16.74
CA LEU A 121 -1.94 5.82 15.73
C LEU A 121 -0.76 4.96 16.22
N LEU A 122 0.19 5.53 16.97
CA LEU A 122 1.30 4.77 17.57
C LEU A 122 0.79 3.70 18.53
N GLU A 123 -0.16 4.04 19.40
CA GLU A 123 -0.80 3.08 20.31
C GLU A 123 -1.55 2.00 19.52
N TYR A 124 -2.29 2.40 18.48
CA TYR A 124 -2.98 1.49 17.57
C TYR A 124 -2.02 0.51 16.89
N SER A 125 -0.82 0.97 16.55
CA SER A 125 0.14 0.19 15.77
C SER A 125 0.88 -0.88 16.57
N VAL A 126 0.89 -0.80 17.91
CA VAL A 126 1.34 -1.90 18.78
C VAL A 126 0.48 -3.14 18.58
N GLY A 127 -0.83 -2.96 18.35
CA GLY A 127 -1.77 -4.05 18.09
C GLY A 127 -1.70 -4.62 16.66
N LEU A 128 -0.80 -4.10 15.79
CA LEU A 128 -0.62 -4.66 14.46
C LEU A 128 0.17 -5.97 14.54
N GLY A 129 -0.47 -7.06 14.11
CA GLY A 129 0.17 -8.36 13.98
C GLY A 129 0.76 -8.62 12.59
N GLY A 130 1.69 -9.56 12.54
CA GLY A 130 2.15 -10.21 11.31
C GLY A 130 2.85 -9.29 10.31
N LYS A 131 2.56 -9.51 9.02
CA LYS A 131 3.28 -8.88 7.90
C LYS A 131 3.24 -7.35 7.91
N SER A 132 2.13 -6.75 8.37
CA SER A 132 1.99 -5.29 8.40
C SER A 132 2.93 -4.62 9.40
N LYS A 133 3.19 -5.24 10.56
CA LYS A 133 4.19 -4.77 11.53
C LYS A 133 5.60 -4.80 10.93
N GLY A 134 5.98 -5.93 10.32
CA GLY A 134 7.29 -6.07 9.66
C GLY A 134 7.52 -5.04 8.55
N GLN A 135 6.55 -4.88 7.65
CA GLN A 135 6.63 -3.88 6.56
C GLN A 135 6.80 -2.46 7.09
N LYS A 136 6.05 -2.09 8.14
CA LYS A 136 6.14 -0.74 8.71
C LYS A 136 7.42 -0.51 9.49
N LEU A 137 7.97 -1.54 10.12
CA LEU A 137 9.28 -1.50 10.77
C LEU A 137 10.39 -1.26 9.74
N GLU A 138 10.40 -2.03 8.65
CA GLU A 138 11.37 -1.89 7.55
C GLU A 138 11.28 -0.51 6.88
N GLU A 139 10.06 -0.04 6.59
CA GLU A 139 9.82 1.29 6.02
C GLU A 139 10.31 2.40 6.97
N SER A 140 10.02 2.29 8.27
CA SER A 140 10.51 3.24 9.27
C SER A 140 12.04 3.25 9.32
N LYS A 141 12.66 2.07 9.29
CA LYS A 141 14.12 1.93 9.27
C LYS A 141 14.73 2.57 8.02
N SER A 142 14.19 2.30 6.84
CA SER A 142 14.65 2.90 5.59
C SER A 142 14.56 4.43 5.61
N LEU A 143 13.48 4.99 6.15
CA LEU A 143 13.34 6.45 6.29
C LEU A 143 14.37 7.06 7.26
N ILE A 144 14.70 6.34 8.33
CA ILE A 144 15.73 6.76 9.30
C ILE A 144 17.11 6.76 8.63
N GLU A 145 17.44 5.72 7.88
CA GLU A 145 18.72 5.60 7.16
C GLU A 145 18.87 6.71 6.10
N LYS A 146 17.84 6.90 5.27
CA LYS A 146 17.81 7.98 4.26
C LYS A 146 18.00 9.38 4.84
N TYR A 147 17.40 9.65 6.01
CA TYR A 147 17.61 10.94 6.67
C TYR A 147 19.06 11.11 7.15
N LYS A 148 19.68 10.06 7.70
CA LYS A 148 21.07 10.11 8.15
C LYS A 148 22.06 10.29 7.00
N GLU A 149 21.81 9.62 5.88
CA GLU A 149 22.60 9.81 4.65
C GLU A 149 22.47 11.25 4.15
N TRP A 150 21.23 11.77 4.08
CA TRP A 150 20.99 13.16 3.70
C TRP A 150 21.65 14.17 4.66
N GLU A 151 21.57 13.95 5.98
CA GLU A 151 22.18 14.82 7.00
C GLU A 151 23.70 14.86 6.86
N LYS A 152 24.35 13.71 6.58
CA LYS A 152 25.79 13.64 6.33
C LYS A 152 26.21 14.41 5.08
N THR A 153 25.48 14.27 3.96
CA THR A 153 25.79 14.99 2.72
C THR A 153 25.65 16.50 2.87
N GLN A 154 24.76 16.97 3.74
CA GLN A 154 24.58 18.40 4.02
C GLN A 154 25.64 18.98 4.95
N GLU A 155 26.28 18.16 5.80
CA GLU A 155 27.44 18.59 6.60
C GLU A 155 28.71 18.78 5.74
N ASP A 156 28.80 18.07 4.60
CA ASP A 156 29.91 18.19 3.64
C ASP A 156 29.71 19.32 2.61
N GLU A 157 28.48 19.81 2.43
CA GLU A 157 28.09 20.90 1.51
C GLU A 157 27.54 22.10 2.30
N GLU A 158 28.40 22.82 3.04
CA GLU A 158 28.06 24.11 3.64
C GLU A 158 28.00 25.23 2.57
N GLU A 159 27.02 25.22 1.67
CA GLU A 159 26.68 26.45 0.92
C GLU A 159 25.24 26.45 0.39
N GLU A 160 24.60 27.61 0.57
CA GLU A 160 23.26 28.04 0.11
C GLU A 160 22.01 27.37 0.74
N LYS A 161 21.47 28.04 1.77
CA LYS A 161 20.09 27.85 2.23
C LYS A 161 19.12 28.44 1.19
N GLU A 162 18.78 27.66 0.17
CA GLU A 162 17.58 27.91 -0.61
C GLU A 162 16.35 27.77 0.31
N GLU A 163 15.42 28.71 0.21
CA GLU A 163 14.12 28.63 0.84
C GLU A 163 13.34 27.47 0.20
N ASP A 164 13.55 26.26 0.74
CA ASP A 164 12.87 25.04 0.32
C ASP A 164 11.35 25.29 0.22
N GLU A 165 10.82 25.25 -1.02
CA GLU A 165 9.38 25.05 -1.23
C GLU A 165 8.95 23.87 -0.35
N GLU A 166 7.87 24.03 0.42
CA GLU A 166 7.38 23.00 1.35
C GLU A 166 6.74 21.85 0.55
N VAL A 167 7.57 21.08 -0.16
CA VAL A 167 7.17 19.85 -0.83
C VAL A 167 6.80 18.85 0.24
N LYS A 168 5.50 18.54 0.29
CA LYS A 168 4.91 17.63 1.27
C LYS A 168 5.29 16.18 0.95
N TYR A 169 5.57 15.42 1.99
CA TYR A 169 5.84 13.99 1.85
C TYR A 169 4.56 13.22 1.49
N ASP A 170 4.55 12.59 0.31
CA ASP A 170 3.41 11.83 -0.22
C ASP A 170 3.46 10.32 0.11
N GLY A 171 4.49 9.87 0.83
CA GLY A 171 4.74 8.46 1.13
C GLY A 171 5.82 7.81 0.27
N HIS A 172 6.27 8.44 -0.81
CA HIS A 172 7.25 7.84 -1.73
C HIS A 172 8.40 8.79 -2.07
N ASN A 173 8.22 10.09 -1.90
CA ASN A 173 9.14 11.09 -2.42
C ASN A 173 9.99 11.77 -1.32
N PHE A 174 10.75 10.98 -0.56
CA PHE A 174 11.56 11.50 0.56
C PHE A 174 12.67 12.46 0.08
N GLU A 175 13.30 12.17 -1.06
CA GLU A 175 14.43 12.95 -1.59
C GLU A 175 14.03 14.35 -2.01
N LYS A 176 12.85 14.52 -2.63
CA LYS A 176 12.35 15.83 -3.07
C LYS A 176 11.67 16.63 -1.97
N CYS A 177 11.61 16.13 -0.74
CA CYS A 177 11.10 16.90 0.39
C CYS A 177 12.16 17.92 0.83
N GLY A 178 11.74 19.14 1.17
CA GLY A 178 12.61 20.10 1.83
C GLY A 178 13.13 19.60 3.18
N GLY A 179 14.24 20.15 3.66
CA GLY A 179 14.94 19.69 4.88
C GLY A 179 14.04 19.69 6.13
N LYS A 180 13.15 20.69 6.26
CA LYS A 180 12.15 20.75 7.33
C LYS A 180 11.19 19.55 7.29
N THR A 181 10.70 19.18 6.11
CA THR A 181 9.79 18.04 5.92
C THR A 181 10.52 16.73 6.17
N LYS A 182 11.75 16.56 5.64
CA LYS A 182 12.61 15.39 5.90
C LYS A 182 12.81 15.15 7.40
N ARG A 183 13.10 16.21 8.16
CA ARG A 183 13.25 16.15 9.62
C ARG A 183 11.95 15.75 10.33
N LYS A 184 10.78 16.26 9.91
CA LYS A 184 9.47 15.85 10.47
C LYS A 184 9.20 14.37 10.20
N VAL A 185 9.44 13.91 8.97
CA VAL A 185 9.31 12.50 8.57
C VAL A 185 10.22 11.61 9.39
N TYR A 186 11.49 11.98 9.54
CA TYR A 186 12.47 11.27 10.37
C TYR A 186 11.98 11.10 11.81
N LYS A 187 11.52 12.18 12.46
CA LYS A 187 11.02 12.11 13.85
C LYS A 187 9.86 11.13 13.98
N ARG A 188 8.91 11.15 13.03
CA ARG A 188 7.78 10.21 13.01
C ARG A 188 8.21 8.78 12.72
N ALA A 189 9.12 8.57 11.77
CA ALA A 189 9.70 7.26 11.46
C ALA A 189 10.44 6.68 12.67
N ARG A 190 11.20 7.50 13.39
CA ARG A 190 11.90 7.08 14.61
C ARG A 190 10.93 6.62 15.70
N LEU A 191 9.90 7.42 15.97
CA LEU A 191 8.86 7.05 16.93
C LEU A 191 8.15 5.75 16.54
N MET A 192 7.83 5.56 15.26
CA MET A 192 7.22 4.33 14.79
C MET A 192 8.16 3.13 14.96
N PHE A 193 9.42 3.28 14.57
CA PHE A 193 10.43 2.24 14.71
C PHE A 193 10.59 1.80 16.17
N ASP A 194 10.68 2.76 17.09
CA ASP A 194 10.85 2.51 18.53
C ASP A 194 9.62 1.81 19.14
N VAL A 195 8.41 2.10 18.63
CA VAL A 195 7.18 1.42 19.05
C VAL A 195 7.08 0.00 18.50
N LEU A 196 7.46 -0.23 17.24
CA LEU A 196 7.35 -1.56 16.61
C LEU A 196 8.47 -2.52 16.98
N LYS A 197 9.63 -2.02 17.44
CA LYS A 197 10.74 -2.86 17.88
C LYS A 197 10.44 -3.58 19.21
N LYS A 198 9.50 -3.06 19.99
CA LYS A 198 9.00 -3.70 21.21
C LYS A 198 8.21 -4.96 20.88
#